data_AF-A0A354ZI54-F1
#
_entry.id   AF-A0A354ZI54-F1
#
_cell.length_a   1.000
_cell.length_b   1.000
_cell.length_c   1.000
_cell.angle_alpha   90.00
_cell.angle_beta   90.00
_cell.angle_gamma   90.00
#
_symmetry.space_group_name_H-M   'P 1'
#
loop_
_entity.id
_entity.type
_entity.pdbx_description
1 polymer ?
#
loop_
_entity_poly.entity_id
_entity_poly.type
_entity_poly.pdbx_seq_one_letter_code
_entity_poly.pdbx_strand_id
1 'polypeptide(L)' 'MAKRIAHYINQFYGGIGGEEAADTPLEIKDGFIGPGMALQRELGEGYEIVMTIVCGD' A
#
# COMPACT_ATOMS: atom_id res chain seq x y z
N MET A 1 -18.69 10.99 -5.97
CA MET A 1 -17.26 11.15 -5.62
C MET A 1 -16.78 9.85 -5.00
N ALA A 2 -15.65 9.32 -5.46
CA ALA A 2 -15.05 8.14 -4.85
C ALA A 2 -14.44 8.50 -3.48
N LYS A 3 -14.53 7.59 -2.51
CA LYS A 3 -13.84 7.73 -1.23
C LYS A 3 -12.35 7.49 -1.43
N ARG A 4 -11.51 8.35 -0.87
CA ARG A 4 -10.06 8.26 -0.98
C ARG A 4 -9.52 7.37 0.14
N ILE A 5 -8.69 6.40 -0.22
CA ILE A 5 -8.09 5.43 0.70
C ILE A 5 -6.57 5.59 0.70
N ALA A 6 -5.99 5.61 1.89
CA ALA A 6 -4.57 5.35 2.10
C ALA A 6 -4.42 3.89 2.55
N HIS A 7 -3.62 3.10 1.85
CA HIS A 7 -3.40 1.69 2.14
C HIS A 7 -2.04 1.52 2.81
N TYR A 8 -2.00 1.10 4.08
CA TYR A 8 -0.75 0.81 4.77
C TYR A 8 -0.39 -0.67 4.62
N ILE A 9 0.85 -0.96 4.26
CA ILE A 9 1.40 -2.31 4.15
C ILE A 9 2.82 -2.36 4.70
N ASN A 10 3.30 -3.57 5.02
CA ASN A 10 4.67 -3.75 5.47
C ASN A 10 5.68 -3.73 4.29
N GLN A 11 6.97 -3.70 4.61
CA GLN A 11 8.10 -3.72 3.68
C GLN A 11 8.02 -4.86 2.66
N PHE A 12 7.55 -6.04 3.07
CA PHE A 12 7.45 -7.21 2.21
C PHE A 12 6.39 -7.01 1.11
N TYR A 13 5.18 -6.64 1.50
CA TYR A 13 4.11 -6.35 0.54
C TYR A 13 4.37 -5.07 -0.28
N GLY A 14 5.19 -4.16 0.25
CA GLY A 14 5.69 -2.98 -0.45
C GLY A 14 6.82 -3.26 -1.46
N GLY A 15 7.34 -4.49 -1.51
CA GLY A 15 8.40 -4.89 -2.44
C GLY A 15 9.80 -4.38 -2.08
N ILE A 16 10.04 -4.03 -0.81
CA ILE A 16 11.32 -3.49 -0.33
C ILE A 16 12.27 -4.61 0.09
N GLY A 17 11.77 -5.69 0.71
CA GLY A 17 12.56 -6.82 1.18
C GLY A 17 11.80 -7.67 2.19
N GLY A 18 12.44 -8.70 2.74
CA GLY A 18 11.90 -9.51 3.83
C GLY A 18 12.26 -8.96 5.21
N GLU A 19 12.54 -9.87 6.15
CA GLU A 19 12.96 -9.58 7.52
C GLU A 19 14.21 -8.68 7.58
N GLU A 20 15.12 -8.81 6.61
CA GLU A 20 16.31 -7.97 6.50
C GLU A 20 16.00 -6.48 6.31
N ALA A 21 14.77 -6.17 5.88
CA ALA A 21 14.25 -4.83 5.68
C ALA A 21 13.19 -4.43 6.72
N ALA A 22 13.04 -5.17 7.82
CA ALA A 22 12.06 -4.87 8.89
C ALA A 22 12.27 -3.51 9.58
N ASP A 23 13.47 -2.91 9.47
CA ASP A 23 13.75 -1.56 10.00
C ASP A 23 13.58 -0.45 8.92
N THR A 24 12.88 -0.77 7.82
CA THR A 24 12.66 0.20 6.74
C THR A 24 11.85 1.39 7.25
N PRO A 25 12.34 2.64 7.07
CA PRO A 25 11.58 3.82 7.47
C PRO A 25 10.30 3.97 6.65
N LEU A 26 9.36 4.76 7.16
CA LEU A 26 8.10 5.01 6.45
C LEU A 26 8.35 5.66 5.07
N GLU A 27 7.83 5.02 4.03
CA GLU A 27 7.78 5.52 2.66
C GLU A 27 6.34 5.71 2.18
N ILE A 28 6.08 6.74 1.39
CA ILE A 28 4.79 6.98 0.74
C ILE A 28 4.97 6.80 -0.75
N LYS A 29 4.09 6.02 -1.37
CA LYS A 29 4.01 5.79 -2.81
C LYS A 29 2.64 6.23 -3.35
N ASP A 30 2.62 6.80 -4.54
CA ASP A 30 1.37 7.17 -5.20
C ASP A 30 0.60 5.93 -5.67
N GLY A 31 -0.72 5.93 -5.49
CA GLY A 31 -1.60 4.85 -5.90
C GLY A 31 -1.42 3.56 -5.09
N PHE A 32 -1.85 2.43 -5.67
CA PHE A 32 -1.71 1.11 -5.04
C PHE A 32 -0.32 0.50 -5.31
N ILE A 33 0.21 -0.23 -4.32
CA ILE A 33 1.37 -1.12 -4.46
C ILE A 33 0.98 -2.53 -4.03
N GLY A 34 1.56 -3.54 -4.70
CA GLY A 34 1.43 -4.96 -4.34
C GLY A 34 -0.03 -5.41 -4.18
N PRO A 35 -0.43 -5.92 -2.99
CA PRO A 35 -1.81 -6.39 -2.76
C PRO A 35 -2.87 -5.29 -2.91
N GLY A 36 -2.48 -4.01 -2.86
CA GLY A 36 -3.37 -2.89 -3.12
C GLY A 36 -4.05 -2.94 -4.49
N MET A 37 -3.44 -3.57 -5.49
CA MET A 37 -4.07 -3.73 -6.81
C MET A 37 -5.32 -4.60 -6.75
N ALA A 38 -5.25 -5.73 -6.04
CA ALA A 38 -6.41 -6.61 -5.86
C ALA A 38 -7.46 -5.92 -4.99
N LEU A 39 -7.05 -5.26 -3.91
CA LEU A 39 -7.93 -4.48 -3.05
C LEU A 39 -8.68 -3.39 -3.83
N GLN A 40 -8.01 -2.63 -4.70
CA GLN A 40 -8.65 -1.61 -5.55
C GLN A 40 -9.74 -2.20 -6.45
N ARG A 41 -9.55 -3.42 -6.96
CA ARG A 41 -10.56 -4.11 -7.78
C ARG A 41 -11.78 -4.50 -6.95
N GLU A 42 -11.55 -5.10 -5.78
CA GLU A 42 -12.63 -5.56 -4.89
C GLU A 42 -13.43 -4.41 -4.26
N LEU A 43 -12.78 -3.26 -4.02
CA LEU A 43 -13.45 -2.06 -3.53
C LEU A 43 -14.45 -1.47 -4.56
N GLY A 44 -14.20 -1.68 -5.86
CA GLY A 44 -15.03 -1.15 -6.94
C GLY A 44 -14.97 0.37 -7.11
N GLU A 45 -15.84 0.91 -7.97
CA GLU A 45 -15.80 2.30 -8.44
C GLU A 45 -16.08 3.37 -7.36
N GLY A 46 -16.60 2.96 -6.21
CA GLY A 46 -16.90 3.87 -5.09
C GLY A 46 -15.67 4.33 -4.29
N TYR A 47 -14.49 3.77 -4.58
CA TYR A 47 -13.28 3.94 -3.77
C TYR A 47 -12.03 4.02 -4.67
N GLU A 48 -11.06 4.79 -4.21
CA GLU A 48 -9.77 4.97 -4.88
C GLU A 48 -8.64 4.91 -3.85
N ILE A 49 -7.71 3.99 -4.02
CA ILE A 49 -6.44 3.98 -3.29
C ILE A 49 -5.57 5.07 -3.91
N VAL A 50 -5.46 6.21 -3.23
CA VAL A 50 -4.71 7.37 -3.71
C VAL A 50 -3.24 7.31 -3.32
N MET A 51 -2.92 6.54 -2.28
CA MET A 51 -1.54 6.35 -1.82
C MET A 51 -1.40 5.02 -1.09
N THR A 52 -0.18 4.49 -1.12
CA THR A 52 0.26 3.37 -0.29
C THR A 52 1.35 3.85 0.65
N ILE A 53 1.21 3.53 1.94
CA ILE A 53 2.22 3.77 2.97
C ILE A 53 2.91 2.44 3.21
N VAL A 54 4.24 2.42 3.13
CA VAL A 54 5.07 1.24 3.36
C VAL A 54 5.98 1.53 4.54
N CYS A 55 6.07 0.62 5.50
CA CYS A 55 7.00 0.70 6.62
C CYS A 55 7.45 -0.71 6.99
N GLY A 56 8.64 -0.85 7.55
CA GLY A 56 9.04 -2.08 8.22
C GLY A 56 8.07 -2.47 9.35
N ASP A 57 7.98 -3.77 9.66
CA ASP A 57 7.04 -4.33 10.64
C ASP A 57 7.47 -4.17 12.10
#